data_AF-A0A356SA31-F1
#
_entry.id   AF-A0A356SA31-F1
#
_cell.length_a   1.000
_cell.length_b   1.000
_cell.length_c   1.000
_cell.angle_alpha   90.00
_cell.angle_beta   90.00
_cell.angle_gamma   90.00
#
_symmetry.space_group_name_H-M   'P 1'
#
loop_
_entity.id
_entity.type
_entity.pdbx_description
1 polymer ?
#
loop_
_entity_poly.entity_id
_entity_poly.type
_entity_poly.pdbx_seq_one_letter_code
_entity_poly.pdbx_strand_id
1 'polypeptide(L)'
;MNRRVMQNTLVLLTTLAAVLLQKSATSAEREPFNDRYCTTCHGTEGKGNEGIQAPRLAGMEGWYLRRQLENFRAGIRGTHPMDREGIAMKPMANLSDESMADIVEWVGGWPYVPAEVTITGDAAAGRSLYG
;
A
#
# COMPACT_ATOMS: atom_id res chain seq x y z
N MET A 1 -26.17 37.64 48.14
CA MET A 1 -25.65 36.99 46.92
C MET A 1 -26.37 35.67 46.74
N ASN A 2 -27.12 35.50 45.64
CA ASN A 2 -28.19 34.50 45.55
C ASN A 2 -27.61 33.10 45.24
N ARG A 3 -27.86 32.10 46.11
CA ARG A 3 -27.29 30.73 46.00
C ARG A 3 -27.48 30.08 44.63
N ARG A 4 -28.59 30.39 43.94
CA ARG A 4 -28.88 29.94 42.57
C ARG A 4 -27.93 30.52 41.53
N VAL A 5 -27.50 31.78 41.69
CA VAL A 5 -26.53 32.42 40.80
C VAL A 5 -25.16 31.77 40.96
N MET A 6 -24.78 31.41 42.19
CA MET A 6 -23.50 30.76 42.50
C MET A 6 -23.44 29.29 42.06
N GLN A 7 -24.56 28.56 42.12
CA GLN A 7 -24.65 27.20 41.57
C GLN A 7 -24.65 27.21 40.03
N ASN A 8 -25.35 28.15 39.39
CA ASN A 8 -25.38 28.22 37.93
C ASN A 8 -24.04 28.66 37.32
N THR A 9 -23.30 29.57 37.97
CA THR A 9 -21.94 29.93 37.53
C THR A 9 -20.93 28.80 37.74
N LEU A 10 -21.05 28.03 38.83
CA LEU A 10 -20.15 26.90 39.08
C LEU A 10 -20.39 25.75 38.08
N VAL A 11 -21.66 25.45 37.74
CA VAL A 11 -22.00 24.45 36.71
C VAL A 11 -21.49 24.88 35.33
N LEU A 12 -21.65 26.15 34.94
CA LEU A 12 -21.13 26.68 33.67
C LEU A 12 -19.60 26.61 33.57
N LEU A 13 -18.89 26.91 34.66
CA LEU A 13 -17.42 26.85 34.69
C LEU A 13 -16.90 25.41 34.60
N THR A 14 -17.61 24.44 35.20
CA THR A 14 -17.23 23.02 35.11
C THR A 14 -17.51 22.40 33.74
N THR A 15 -18.60 22.78 33.06
CA THR A 15 -18.89 22.26 31.71
C THR A 15 -17.98 22.86 30.65
N LEU A 16 -17.60 24.14 30.78
CA LEU A 16 -16.67 24.80 29.85
C LEU A 16 -15.26 24.20 29.91
N ALA A 17 -14.79 23.80 31.10
CA ALA A 17 -13.49 23.12 31.27
C ALA A 17 -13.46 21.71 30.65
N ALA A 18 -14.58 20.98 30.68
CA ALA A 18 -14.68 19.63 30.10
C ALA A 18 -14.62 19.64 28.56
N VAL A 19 -15.19 20.67 27.91
CA VAL A 19 -15.15 20.83 26.45
C VAL A 19 -13.73 21.18 25.96
N LEU A 20 -12.96 21.93 26.76
CA LEU A 20 -11.58 22.31 26.42
C LEU A 20 -10.55 21.16 26.59
N LEU A 21 -10.91 20.09 27.31
CA LEU A 21 -10.03 18.92 27.53
C LEU A 21 -10.23 17.79 26.50
N GLN A 22 -11.19 17.89 25.59
CA GLN A 22 -11.31 16.99 24.43
C GLN A 22 -10.30 17.40 23.36
N LYS A 23 -8.99 17.32 23.68
CA LYS A 23 -7.98 17.10 22.67
C LYS A 23 -8.17 15.67 22.19
N SER A 24 -9.01 15.50 21.16
CA SER A 24 -9.11 14.25 20.43
C SER A 24 -7.70 13.83 20.04
N ALA A 25 -7.21 12.74 20.63
CA ALA A 25 -6.18 11.91 20.02
C ALA A 25 -6.85 11.25 18.80
N THR A 26 -7.17 12.06 17.80
CA THR A 26 -7.29 11.54 16.46
C THR A 26 -5.85 11.18 16.09
N SER A 27 -5.55 9.89 16.07
CA SER A 27 -4.49 9.41 15.18
C SER A 27 -4.82 10.07 13.85
N ALA A 28 -4.05 11.07 13.44
CA ALA A 28 -4.27 11.79 12.20
C ALA A 28 -4.74 10.78 11.17
N GLU A 29 -6.01 10.89 10.75
CA GLU A 29 -6.63 9.90 9.87
C GLU A 29 -5.73 9.80 8.66
N ARG A 30 -4.93 8.73 8.62
CA ARG A 30 -3.92 8.51 7.59
C ARG A 30 -4.72 8.43 6.31
N GLU A 31 -4.47 9.34 5.37
CA GLU A 31 -5.12 9.32 4.06
C GLU A 31 -5.08 7.87 3.54
N PRO A 32 -6.24 7.23 3.32
CA PRO A 32 -6.27 5.84 2.90
C PRO A 32 -5.48 5.69 1.61
N PHE A 33 -4.53 4.75 1.57
CA PHE A 33 -3.91 4.41 0.29
C PHE A 33 -4.99 3.88 -0.66
N ASN A 34 -4.97 4.33 -1.92
CA ASN A 34 -5.97 3.95 -2.90
C ASN A 34 -5.53 2.67 -3.62
N ASP A 35 -6.00 1.54 -3.10
CA ASP A 35 -5.78 0.18 -3.61
C ASP A 35 -6.18 -0.02 -5.09
N ARG A 36 -7.20 0.72 -5.56
CA ARG A 36 -7.74 0.59 -6.92
C ARG A 36 -6.70 0.84 -8.01
N TYR A 37 -5.71 1.69 -7.77
CA TYR A 37 -4.67 1.95 -8.76
C TYR A 37 -3.78 0.74 -9.02
N CYS A 38 -3.52 -0.08 -7.98
CA CYS A 38 -2.68 -1.27 -8.09
C CYS A 38 -3.44 -2.41 -8.78
N THR A 39 -4.68 -2.67 -8.35
CA THR A 39 -5.48 -3.81 -8.85
C THR A 39 -5.90 -3.66 -10.29
N THR A 40 -5.99 -2.43 -10.82
CA THR A 40 -6.37 -2.18 -12.22
C THR A 40 -5.43 -2.88 -13.20
N CYS A 41 -4.14 -2.90 -12.92
CA CYS A 41 -3.14 -3.56 -13.76
C CYS A 41 -2.75 -4.94 -13.22
N HIS A 42 -2.55 -5.08 -11.91
CA HIS A 42 -2.03 -6.31 -11.30
C HIS A 42 -3.11 -7.34 -10.96
N GLY A 43 -4.37 -7.03 -11.20
CA GLY A 43 -5.53 -7.85 -10.84
C GLY A 43 -5.95 -7.67 -9.38
N THR A 44 -7.22 -7.99 -9.10
CA THR A 44 -7.83 -7.84 -7.76
C THR A 44 -7.16 -8.68 -6.68
N GLU A 45 -6.56 -9.81 -7.07
CA GLU A 45 -5.82 -10.71 -6.18
C GLU A 45 -4.31 -10.69 -6.50
N GLY A 46 -3.82 -9.68 -7.21
CA GLY A 46 -2.39 -9.57 -7.54
C GLY A 46 -1.84 -10.67 -8.44
N LYS A 47 -2.70 -11.38 -9.18
CA LYS A 47 -2.32 -12.51 -10.03
C LYS A 47 -1.52 -12.12 -11.27
N GLY A 48 -1.49 -10.82 -11.60
CA GLY A 48 -0.92 -10.26 -12.81
C GLY A 48 -1.93 -10.22 -13.96
N ASN A 49 -1.56 -9.53 -15.04
CA ASN A 49 -2.32 -9.46 -16.28
C ASN A 49 -1.38 -9.58 -17.47
N GLU A 50 -1.41 -10.74 -18.14
CA GLU A 50 -0.54 -11.05 -19.27
C GLU A 50 -0.79 -10.12 -20.47
N GLY A 51 -2.05 -9.75 -20.73
CA GLY A 51 -2.42 -8.93 -21.88
C GLY A 51 -1.82 -7.51 -21.88
N ILE A 52 -1.39 -7.04 -20.72
CA ILE A 52 -0.67 -5.76 -20.55
C ILE A 52 0.70 -5.95 -19.89
N GLN A 53 1.18 -7.19 -19.79
CA GLN A 53 2.46 -7.55 -19.19
C GLN A 53 2.65 -7.05 -17.74
N ALA A 54 1.54 -6.90 -16.99
CA ALA A 54 1.60 -6.56 -15.58
C ALA A 54 1.99 -7.81 -14.77
N PRO A 55 3.11 -7.78 -14.03
CA PRO A 55 3.59 -8.96 -13.32
C PRO A 55 2.67 -9.32 -12.14
N ARG A 56 2.75 -10.59 -11.75
CA ARG A 56 2.17 -11.08 -10.50
C ARG A 56 2.85 -10.43 -9.29
N LEU A 57 2.05 -10.03 -8.32
CA LEU A 57 2.48 -9.52 -7.03
C LEU A 57 2.15 -10.48 -5.87
N ALA A 58 1.10 -11.29 -6.00
CA ALA A 58 0.71 -12.24 -4.97
C ALA A 58 1.80 -13.30 -4.70
N GLY A 59 2.09 -13.53 -3.42
CA GLY A 59 3.16 -14.42 -2.97
C GLY A 59 4.58 -13.83 -3.09
N MET A 60 4.73 -12.55 -3.43
CA MET A 60 6.02 -11.87 -3.37
C MET A 60 6.30 -11.42 -1.93
N GLU A 61 7.56 -11.52 -1.53
CA GLU A 61 7.99 -11.08 -0.20
C GLU A 61 7.89 -9.54 -0.05
N GLY A 62 7.43 -9.08 1.12
CA GLY A 62 7.23 -7.65 1.37
C GLY A 62 8.50 -6.81 1.19
N TRP A 63 9.66 -7.32 1.63
CA TRP A 63 10.95 -6.64 1.44
C TRP A 63 11.28 -6.44 -0.04
N TYR A 64 10.91 -7.40 -0.89
CA TYR A 64 11.17 -7.34 -2.32
C TYR A 64 10.27 -6.30 -2.97
N LEU A 65 8.97 -6.30 -2.64
CA LEU A 65 8.00 -5.32 -3.11
C LEU A 65 8.40 -3.90 -2.76
N ARG A 66 8.79 -3.66 -1.49
CA ARG A 66 9.34 -2.37 -1.03
C ARG A 66 10.53 -1.95 -1.88
N ARG A 67 11.52 -2.84 -2.03
CA ARG A 67 12.73 -2.55 -2.81
C ARG A 67 12.41 -2.19 -4.27
N GLN A 68 11.41 -2.83 -4.87
CA GLN A 68 11.00 -2.53 -6.25
C GLN A 68 10.35 -1.15 -6.36
N LEU A 69 9.43 -0.81 -5.45
CA LEU A 69 8.80 0.51 -5.41
C LEU A 69 9.84 1.62 -5.18
N GLU A 70 10.78 1.42 -4.25
CA GLU A 70 11.90 2.35 -4.04
C GLU A 70 12.77 2.50 -5.29
N ASN A 71 13.03 1.42 -6.02
CA ASN A 71 13.80 1.48 -7.26
C ASN A 71 13.09 2.24 -8.38
N PHE A 72 11.76 2.11 -8.51
CA PHE A 72 10.98 2.91 -9.43
C PHE A 72 10.95 4.39 -9.02
N ARG A 73 10.75 4.67 -7.73
CA ARG A 73 10.79 6.03 -7.15
C ARG A 73 12.14 6.71 -7.39
N ALA A 74 13.24 5.97 -7.24
CA ALA A 74 14.60 6.45 -7.47
C ALA A 74 15.03 6.48 -8.95
N GLY A 75 14.20 5.98 -9.88
CA GLY A 75 14.55 5.90 -11.30
C GLY A 75 15.61 4.85 -11.65
N ILE A 76 15.92 3.94 -10.74
CA ILE A 76 16.77 2.76 -10.99
C ILE A 76 16.04 1.80 -11.96
N ARG A 77 14.71 1.74 -11.87
CA ARG A 77 13.83 1.01 -12.79
C ARG A 77 12.89 1.96 -13.53
N GLY A 78 12.39 1.56 -14.70
CA GLY A 78 11.41 2.33 -15.47
C GLY A 78 11.96 3.56 -16.18
N THR A 79 13.28 3.68 -16.34
CA THR A 79 13.93 4.82 -17.02
C THR A 79 14.45 4.49 -18.41
N HIS A 80 14.59 3.21 -18.74
CA HIS A 80 15.06 2.80 -20.05
C HIS A 80 13.97 3.06 -21.12
N PRO A 81 14.27 3.69 -22.27
CA PRO A 81 13.26 4.05 -23.27
C PRO A 81 12.44 2.88 -23.83
N MET A 82 13.01 1.67 -23.80
CA MET A 82 12.34 0.44 -24.25
C MET A 82 11.60 -0.31 -23.12
N ASP A 83 11.64 0.17 -21.87
CA ASP A 83 10.97 -0.44 -20.71
C ASP A 83 9.60 0.23 -20.49
N ARG A 84 8.65 0.02 -21.42
CA ARG A 84 7.35 0.70 -21.40
C ARG A 84 6.55 0.36 -20.14
N GLU A 85 6.63 -0.89 -19.73
CA GLU A 85 5.94 -1.47 -18.59
C GLU A 85 6.53 -0.93 -17.28
N GLY A 86 7.86 -0.83 -17.18
CA GLY A 86 8.52 -0.20 -16.05
C GLY A 86 8.30 1.31 -15.97
N ILE A 87 8.24 2.01 -17.12
CA ILE A 87 7.90 3.44 -17.18
C ILE A 87 6.51 3.69 -16.56
N ALA A 88 5.54 2.81 -16.82
CA ALA A 88 4.18 2.92 -16.27
C ALA A 88 4.16 2.83 -14.73
N MET A 89 5.13 2.15 -14.11
CA MET A 89 5.23 2.01 -12.65
C MET A 89 5.84 3.23 -11.95
N LYS A 90 6.58 4.09 -12.65
CA LYS A 90 7.20 5.28 -12.04
C LYS A 90 6.21 6.22 -11.34
N PRO A 91 5.12 6.68 -11.98
CA PRO A 91 4.14 7.53 -11.30
C PRO A 91 3.46 6.81 -10.13
N MET A 92 3.32 5.48 -10.19
CA MET A 92 2.72 4.68 -9.13
C MET A 92 3.64 4.50 -7.92
N ALA A 93 4.95 4.62 -8.11
CA ALA A 93 5.94 4.56 -7.05
C ALA A 93 6.20 5.91 -6.37
N ASN A 94 5.57 7.00 -6.83
CA ASN A 94 5.67 8.32 -6.20
C ASN A 94 4.76 8.39 -4.97
N LEU A 95 5.15 7.64 -3.94
CA LEU A 95 4.41 7.45 -2.69
C LEU A 95 5.21 8.03 -1.53
N SER A 96 4.52 8.46 -0.48
CA SER A 96 5.14 8.63 0.84
C SER A 96 5.64 7.28 1.35
N ASP A 97 6.58 7.31 2.30
CA ASP A 97 7.09 6.08 2.92
C ASP A 97 5.99 5.34 3.68
N GLU A 98 5.05 6.10 4.24
CA GLU A 98 3.82 5.62 4.86
C GLU A 98 2.95 4.82 3.89
N SER A 99 2.55 5.42 2.77
CA SER A 99 1.70 4.73 1.78
C SER A 99 2.42 3.54 1.16
N MET A 100 3.74 3.62 0.97
CA MET A 100 4.53 2.48 0.52
C MET A 100 4.52 1.34 1.53
N ALA A 101 4.62 1.63 2.84
CA ALA A 101 4.51 0.61 3.87
C ALA A 101 3.14 -0.08 3.85
N ASP A 102 2.05 0.70 3.75
CA ASP A 102 0.69 0.17 3.73
C ASP A 102 0.45 -0.71 2.48
N ILE A 103 0.91 -0.27 1.31
CA ILE A 103 0.80 -1.04 0.06
C ILE A 103 1.59 -2.35 0.17
N VAL A 104 2.80 -2.31 0.72
CA VAL A 104 3.64 -3.51 0.87
C VAL A 104 3.01 -4.50 1.84
N GLU A 105 2.43 -4.02 2.95
CA GLU A 105 1.70 -4.87 3.90
C GLU A 105 0.45 -5.49 3.25
N TRP A 106 -0.33 -4.68 2.53
CA TRP A 106 -1.54 -5.14 1.86
C TRP A 106 -1.26 -6.16 0.74
N VAL A 107 -0.30 -5.89 -0.15
CA VAL A 107 0.09 -6.83 -1.22
C VAL A 107 0.76 -8.08 -0.65
N GLY A 108 1.61 -7.93 0.38
CA GLY A 108 2.30 -9.04 1.03
C GLY A 108 1.35 -10.02 1.73
N GLY A 109 0.14 -9.58 2.08
CA GLY A 109 -0.91 -10.43 2.64
C GLY A 109 -1.62 -11.33 1.61
N TRP A 110 -1.37 -11.15 0.30
CA TRP A 110 -2.04 -11.96 -0.72
C TRP A 110 -1.50 -13.39 -0.77
N PRO A 111 -2.40 -14.40 -0.81
CA PRO A 111 -1.98 -15.78 -0.83
C PRO A 111 -1.23 -16.09 -2.13
N TYR A 112 -0.13 -16.84 -2.01
CA TYR A 112 0.52 -17.41 -3.17
C TYR A 112 -0.40 -18.43 -3.84
N VAL A 113 -0.79 -18.15 -5.07
CA VAL A 113 -1.46 -19.11 -5.95
C VAL A 113 -0.49 -19.45 -7.09
N PRO A 114 -0.09 -20.72 -7.24
CA PRO A 114 0.76 -21.15 -8.34
C PRO A 114 0.19 -20.71 -9.70
N ALA A 115 1.06 -20.34 -10.64
CA ALA A 115 0.59 -20.10 -12.00
C ALA A 115 0.09 -21.42 -12.59
N GLU A 116 -0.92 -21.33 -13.45
CA GLU A 116 -1.19 -22.44 -14.35
C GLU A 116 0.06 -22.72 -15.19
N VAL A 117 0.39 -23.99 -15.36
CA VAL A 117 1.55 -24.40 -16.16
C VAL A 117 1.17 -24.22 -17.62
N THR A 118 1.66 -23.14 -18.24
CA THR A 118 1.37 -22.79 -19.64
C THR A 118 2.47 -23.24 -20.61
N ILE A 119 3.57 -23.80 -20.10
CA ILE A 119 4.77 -24.12 -20.89
C ILE A 119 4.90 -25.63 -21.09
N THR A 120 5.04 -26.07 -22.33
CA THR A 120 5.48 -27.41 -22.70
C THR A 120 7.01 -27.40 -22.90
N GLY A 121 7.77 -27.44 -21.80
CA GLY A 121 9.24 -27.48 -21.82
C GLY A 121 9.79 -28.70 -21.10
N ASP A 122 11.06 -29.03 -21.36
CA ASP A 122 11.75 -30.08 -20.60
C ASP A 122 12.17 -29.54 -19.22
N ALA A 123 11.35 -29.85 -18.21
CA ALA A 123 11.61 -29.46 -16.83
C ALA A 123 12.89 -30.10 -16.25
N ALA A 124 13.33 -31.25 -16.77
CA ALA A 124 14.56 -31.90 -16.34
C ALA A 124 15.79 -31.15 -16.88
N ALA A 125 15.77 -30.75 -18.16
CA ALA A 125 16.80 -29.90 -18.73
C ALA A 125 16.87 -28.55 -17.99
N GLY A 126 15.72 -27.91 -17.71
CA GLY A 126 15.66 -26.70 -16.89
C GLY A 126 16.31 -26.88 -15.52
N ARG A 127 16.04 -27.99 -14.83
CA ARG A 127 16.64 -28.29 -13.52
C ARG A 127 18.17 -28.33 -13.57
N SER A 128 18.78 -28.87 -14.62
CA SER A 128 20.26 -28.89 -14.73
C SER A 128 20.90 -27.51 -14.86
N LEU A 129 20.13 -26.47 -15.22
CA LEU A 129 20.64 -25.10 -15.34
C LEU A 129 20.51 -24.29 -14.04
N TYR A 130 19.62 -24.70 -13.14
CA TYR A 130 19.30 -23.98 -11.89
C TYR A 130 19.64 -24.77 -10.62
N GLY A 131 20.12 -26.01 -10.75
CA GLY A 131 20.38 -26.96 -9.66
C GLY A 131 21.85 -27.12 -9.30
#